data_AF-A0A967QSA9-F1
#
_entry.id   AF-A0A967QSA9-F1
#
_cell.length_a   1.000
_cell.length_b   1.000
_cell.length_c   1.000
_cell.angle_alpha   90.00
_cell.angle_beta   90.00
_cell.angle_gamma   90.00
#
_symmetry.space_group_name_H-M   'P 1'
#
loop_
_entity.id
_entity.type
_entity.pdbx_description
1 polymer ?
#
loop_
_entity_poly.entity_id
_entity_poly.type
_entity_poly.pdbx_seq_one_letter_code
_entity_poly.pdbx_strand_id
1 'polypeptide(L)'
;MPLAPGRTLLTGRSFALPDDRRAMRAVRYLNSRINRQVAPEDDKFCYWADGGLRSSSYHGGPLSDKEVAVRQFHDRIRELLPVARRVRAPARRRLAGAHREVAGSG
;
A
#
# COMPACT_ATOMS: atom_id res chain seq x y z
N MET A 1 -3.63 -7.97 3.65
CA MET A 1 -2.70 -8.79 4.46
C MET A 1 -1.51 -9.20 3.61
N PRO A 2 -0.26 -8.99 4.07
CA PRO A 2 0.93 -9.44 3.35
C PRO A 2 1.00 -10.98 3.38
N LEU A 3 1.13 -11.62 2.21
CA LEU A 3 1.27 -13.08 2.12
C LEU A 3 2.73 -13.49 1.87
N ALA A 4 3.40 -12.76 0.98
CA ALA A 4 4.81 -12.95 0.62
C ALA A 4 5.32 -11.68 -0.07
N PRO A 5 6.63 -11.53 -0.34
CA PRO A 5 7.12 -10.46 -1.21
C PRO A 5 6.37 -10.45 -2.55
N GLY A 6 5.86 -9.29 -2.96
CA GLY A 6 5.06 -9.14 -4.18
C GLY A 6 3.66 -9.78 -4.14
N ARG A 7 3.18 -10.26 -2.98
CA ARG A 7 1.86 -10.88 -2.85
C ARG A 7 1.10 -10.36 -1.64
N THR A 8 -0.06 -9.78 -1.90
CA THR A 8 -0.96 -9.22 -0.88
C THR A 8 -2.37 -9.78 -1.08
N LEU A 9 -3.01 -10.21 0.00
CA LEU A 9 -4.44 -10.53 0.03
C LEU A 9 -5.23 -9.27 0.38
N LEU A 10 -6.12 -8.84 -0.51
CA LEU A 10 -7.07 -7.75 -0.26
C LEU A 10 -8.42 -8.35 0.13
N THR A 11 -9.00 -7.86 1.22
CA THR A 11 -10.32 -8.28 1.71
C THR A 11 -11.19 -7.05 1.90
N GLY A 12 -12.40 -7.06 1.33
CA GLY A 12 -13.37 -5.97 1.47
C GLY A 12 -14.56 -6.36 2.35
N ARG A 13 -15.11 -5.39 3.07
CA ARG A 13 -16.41 -5.48 3.76
C ARG A 13 -17.17 -4.17 3.56
N SER A 14 -18.49 -4.27 3.40
CA SER A 14 -19.36 -3.10 3.37
C SER A 14 -20.02 -2.94 4.73
N PHE A 15 -19.94 -1.74 5.29
CA PHE A 15 -20.60 -1.38 6.54
C PHE A 15 -21.76 -0.43 6.23
N ALA A 16 -22.90 -0.63 6.87
CA ALA A 16 -24.08 0.20 6.71
C ALA A 16 -24.92 0.19 7.99
N LEU A 17 -25.65 1.27 8.23
CA LEU A 17 -26.66 1.33 9.29
C LEU A 17 -27.83 0.38 8.99
N PRO A 18 -28.55 -0.13 10.01
CA PRO A 18 -29.76 -0.92 9.80
C PRO A 18 -30.81 -0.15 8.98
N ASP A 19 -31.29 -0.76 7.91
CA ASP A 19 -32.34 -0.23 7.03
C ASP A 19 -32.83 -1.36 6.11
N ASP A 20 -34.10 -1.71 6.22
CA ASP A 20 -34.77 -2.85 5.60
C ASP A 20 -35.59 -2.46 4.35
N ARG A 21 -35.69 -1.17 4.05
CA ARG A 21 -36.44 -0.67 2.89
C ARG A 21 -35.89 -1.27 1.60
N ARG A 22 -36.79 -1.67 0.70
CA ARG A 22 -36.43 -2.23 -0.63
C ARG A 22 -35.50 -1.31 -1.42
N ALA A 23 -35.70 0.01 -1.33
CA ALA A 23 -34.84 0.99 -1.98
C ALA A 23 -33.39 0.92 -1.46
N MET A 24 -33.20 0.80 -0.14
CA MET A 24 -31.86 0.71 0.44
C MET A 24 -31.14 -0.58 0.04
N ARG A 25 -31.87 -1.71 -0.05
CA ARG A 25 -31.33 -2.95 -0.61
C ARG A 25 -30.81 -2.76 -2.05
N ALA A 26 -31.58 -2.06 -2.89
CA ALA A 26 -31.18 -1.78 -4.27
C ALA A 26 -29.94 -0.87 -4.35
N VAL A 27 -29.89 0.20 -3.54
CA VAL A 27 -28.74 1.11 -3.46
C VAL A 27 -27.47 0.36 -3.04
N ARG A 28 -27.53 -0.48 -2.01
CA ARG A 28 -26.39 -1.29 -1.54
C ARG A 28 -25.88 -2.25 -2.61
N TYR A 29 -26.80 -2.89 -3.32
CA TYR A 29 -26.44 -3.76 -4.44
C TYR A 29 -25.71 -3.00 -5.55
N LEU A 30 -26.24 -1.85 -5.97
CA LEU A 30 -25.64 -1.02 -7.02
C LEU A 30 -24.27 -0.47 -6.59
N ASN A 31 -24.14 0.00 -5.35
CA ASN A 31 -22.85 0.43 -4.80
C ASN A 31 -21.82 -0.70 -4.81
N SER A 32 -22.20 -1.90 -4.33
CA SER A 32 -21.32 -3.07 -4.36
C SER A 32 -20.93 -3.46 -5.80
N ARG A 33 -21.85 -3.33 -6.75
CA ARG A 33 -21.57 -3.60 -8.17
C ARG A 33 -20.54 -2.64 -8.74
N ILE A 34 -20.64 -1.34 -8.44
CA ILE A 34 -19.64 -0.33 -8.86
C ILE A 34 -18.27 -0.68 -8.25
N ASN A 35 -18.21 -0.94 -6.94
CA ASN A 35 -16.97 -1.30 -6.27
C ASN A 35 -16.31 -2.55 -6.90
N ARG A 36 -17.11 -3.56 -7.28
CA ARG A 36 -16.61 -4.76 -7.99
C ARG A 36 -16.11 -4.47 -9.40
N GLN A 37 -16.63 -3.44 -10.06
CA GLN A 37 -16.20 -3.05 -11.40
C GLN A 37 -14.88 -2.27 -11.38
N VAL A 38 -14.68 -1.40 -10.37
CA VAL A 38 -13.47 -0.56 -10.26
C VAL A 38 -12.33 -1.24 -9.51
N ALA A 39 -12.60 -2.20 -8.62
CA ALA A 39 -11.55 -2.91 -7.88
C ALA A 39 -10.46 -3.55 -8.77
N PRO A 40 -10.76 -4.13 -9.95
CA PRO A 40 -9.73 -4.59 -10.88
C PRO A 40 -8.84 -3.49 -11.45
N GLU A 41 -9.30 -2.23 -11.48
CA GLU A 41 -8.49 -1.10 -11.94
C GLU A 41 -7.43 -0.74 -10.90
N ASP A 42 -7.81 -0.68 -9.62
CA ASP A 42 -6.88 -0.48 -8.51
C ASP A 42 -5.83 -1.60 -8.45
N ASP A 43 -6.26 -2.86 -8.62
CA ASP A 43 -5.34 -4.01 -8.64
C ASP A 43 -4.31 -3.91 -9.77
N LYS A 44 -4.75 -3.56 -10.98
CA LYS A 44 -3.86 -3.31 -12.12
C LYS A 44 -2.91 -2.16 -11.82
N PHE A 45 -3.41 -1.05 -11.29
CA PHE A 45 -2.57 0.10 -10.95
C PHE A 45 -1.47 -0.29 -9.95
N CYS A 46 -1.82 -1.01 -8.88
CA CYS A 46 -0.85 -1.50 -7.91
C CYS A 46 0.18 -2.46 -8.53
N TYR A 47 -0.24 -3.36 -9.43
CA TYR A 47 0.65 -4.28 -10.12
C TYR A 47 1.70 -3.54 -10.97
N TRP A 48 1.26 -2.55 -11.77
CA TRP A 48 2.17 -1.75 -12.59
C TRP A 48 3.06 -0.84 -11.76
N ALA A 49 2.54 -0.26 -10.68
CA ALA A 49 3.32 0.54 -9.75
C ALA A 49 4.44 -0.30 -9.10
N ASP A 50 4.16 -1.51 -8.60
CA ASP A 50 5.19 -2.42 -8.08
C ASP A 50 6.26 -2.74 -9.13
N GLY A 51 5.84 -3.06 -10.36
CA GLY A 51 6.74 -3.31 -11.48
C GLY A 51 7.67 -2.13 -11.76
N GLY A 52 7.14 -0.91 -11.78
CA GLY A 52 7.91 0.32 -11.95
C GLY A 52 8.89 0.57 -10.81
N LEU A 53 8.46 0.39 -9.57
CA LEU A 53 9.29 0.59 -8.36
C LEU A 53 10.45 -0.41 -8.27
N ARG A 54 10.29 -1.62 -8.80
CA ARG A 54 11.35 -2.63 -8.86
C ARG A 54 12.34 -2.43 -10.01
N SER A 55 12.04 -1.57 -10.96
CA SER A 55 12.93 -1.29 -12.10
C SER A 55 14.23 -0.63 -11.62
N SER A 56 15.35 -0.99 -12.25
CA SER A 56 16.65 -0.33 -12.01
C SER A 56 16.65 1.15 -12.37
N SER A 57 15.73 1.59 -13.22
CA SER A 57 15.61 2.98 -13.64
C SER A 57 14.87 3.86 -12.63
N TYR A 58 14.19 3.27 -11.64
CA TYR A 58 13.50 4.02 -10.61
C TYR A 58 14.47 4.46 -9.51
N HIS A 59 14.52 5.77 -9.23
CA HIS A 59 15.43 6.38 -8.26
C HIS A 59 14.70 7.17 -7.16
N GLY A 60 13.39 6.97 -7.02
CA GLY A 60 12.53 7.83 -6.22
C GLY A 60 12.13 9.11 -6.96
N GLY A 61 11.11 9.80 -6.44
CA GLY A 61 10.60 11.06 -6.96
C GLY A 61 9.81 11.82 -5.91
N PRO A 62 9.54 13.11 -6.13
CA PRO A 62 8.73 13.89 -5.21
C PRO A 62 7.29 13.37 -5.20
N LEU A 63 6.70 13.29 -4.02
CA LEU A 63 5.26 13.09 -3.84
C LEU A 63 4.54 14.43 -3.99
N SER A 64 3.40 14.43 -4.67
CA SER A 64 2.51 15.58 -4.80
C SER A 64 1.95 16.02 -3.44
N ASP A 65 1.48 17.27 -3.35
CA ASP A 65 0.76 17.78 -2.19
C ASP A 65 -0.54 17.01 -1.90
N LYS A 66 -1.10 16.34 -2.93
CA LYS A 66 -2.28 15.48 -2.77
C LYS A 66 -1.97 14.11 -2.16
N GLU A 67 -0.69 13.73 -2.08
CA GLU A 67 -0.25 12.41 -1.61
C GLU A 67 0.16 12.42 -0.13
N VAL A 68 -0.46 13.28 0.67
CA VAL A 68 -0.14 13.43 2.11
C VAL A 68 -0.25 12.10 2.87
N ALA A 69 -1.26 11.27 2.57
CA ALA A 69 -1.44 9.97 3.22
C ALA A 69 -0.33 8.98 2.83
N VAL A 70 0.12 9.00 1.57
CA VAL A 70 1.25 8.17 1.09
C VAL A 70 2.53 8.58 1.79
N ARG A 71 2.76 9.89 1.92
CA ARG A 71 3.91 10.45 2.66
C ARG A 71 3.90 10.01 4.12
N GLN A 72 2.77 10.21 4.81
CA GLN A 72 2.61 9.79 6.21
C GLN A 72 2.85 8.28 6.38
N PHE A 73 2.35 7.45 5.46
CA PHE A 73 2.60 6.01 5.50
C PHE A 73 4.09 5.68 5.32
N HIS A 74 4.76 6.30 4.34
CA HIS A 74 6.22 6.14 4.16
C HIS A 74 7.00 6.54 5.40
N ASP A 75 6.64 7.66 6.04
CA ASP A 75 7.33 8.15 7.22
C ASP A 75 7.14 7.20 8.40
N ARG A 76 5.92 6.67 8.59
CA ARG A 76 5.64 5.65 9.62
C ARG A 76 6.45 4.38 9.39
N ILE A 77 6.59 3.93 8.15
CA ILE A 77 7.43 2.78 7.82
C ILE A 77 8.90 3.05 8.14
N ARG A 78 9.43 4.25 7.83
CA ARG A 78 10.83 4.62 8.12
C ARG A 78 11.13 4.82 9.60
N GLU A 79 10.11 5.10 10.40
CA GLU A 79 10.19 5.15 11.85
C GLU A 79 10.26 3.74 12.43
N LEU A 80 9.35 2.85 12.02
CA LEU A 80 9.32 1.45 12.47
C LEU A 80 10.47 0.61 11.93
N LEU A 81 10.94 0.92 10.72
CA LEU A 81 12.00 0.21 10.00
C LEU A 81 13.05 1.21 9.50
N PRO A 82 13.97 1.71 10.36
CA PRO A 82 15.00 2.67 9.96
C PRO A 82 15.81 2.27 8.73
N VAL A 83 16.04 0.97 8.51
CA VAL A 83 16.71 0.45 7.30
C VAL A 83 16.03 0.88 5.98
N ALA A 84 14.72 1.15 6.00
CA ALA A 84 13.95 1.61 4.85
C ALA A 84 14.26 3.07 4.44
N ARG A 85 15.08 3.80 5.22
CA ARG A 85 15.62 5.11 4.84
C ARG A 85 16.73 5.00 3.79
N ARG A 86 17.31 3.82 3.60
CA ARG A 86 18.36 3.62 2.58
C ARG A 86 17.75 3.65 1.18
N VAL A 87 18.37 4.42 0.29
CA VAL A 87 17.98 4.52 -1.13
C VAL A 87 18.06 3.16 -1.84
N ARG A 88 19.06 2.34 -1.49
CA ARG A 88 19.22 0.99 -2.02
C ARG A 88 19.02 -0.05 -0.93
N ALA A 89 18.24 -1.08 -1.24
CA ALA A 89 18.03 -2.20 -0.34
C ALA A 89 19.39 -2.89 -0.04
N PRO A 90 19.70 -3.17 1.24
CA PRO A 90 20.89 -3.95 1.56
C PRO A 90 20.72 -5.39 1.05
N ALA A 91 21.84 -6.09 0.85
CA ALA A 91 21.81 -7.53 0.60
C ALA A 91 21.00 -8.24 1.69
N ARG A 92 20.18 -9.22 1.34
CA ARG A 92 19.26 -9.92 2.27
C ARG A 92 19.95 -10.38 3.56
N ARG A 93 21.17 -10.92 3.45
CA ARG A 93 22.00 -11.38 4.59
C ARG A 93 22.43 -10.26 5.55
N ARG A 94 22.44 -9.00 5.09
CA ARG A 94 22.85 -7.82 5.86
C ARG A 94 21.68 -7.02 6.41
N LEU A 95 20.43 -7.40 6.13
CA LEU A 95 19.25 -6.60 6.49
C LEU A 95 19.22 -6.22 7.98
N ALA A 96 19.38 -7.20 8.87
CA ALA A 96 19.35 -6.96 10.32
C ALA A 96 20.54 -6.11 10.82
N GLY A 97 21.74 -6.31 10.25
CA GLY A 97 22.91 -5.49 10.55
C GLY A 97 22.72 -4.04 10.10
N ALA A 98 22.31 -3.85 8.85
CA ALA A 98 22.04 -2.54 8.27
C ALA A 98 20.94 -1.78 9.02
N HIS A 99 19.92 -2.49 9.53
CA HIS A 99 18.89 -1.90 10.37
C HIS A 99 19.45 -1.38 11.69
N ARG A 100 20.26 -2.17 12.41
CA ARG A 100 20.90 -1.73 13.66
C ARG A 100 21.84 -0.55 13.46
N GLU A 101 22.62 -0.56 12.38
CA GLU A 101 23.52 0.55 12.01
C GLU A 101 22.73 1.87 11.88
N VAL A 102 21.58 1.85 11.18
CA VAL A 102 20.77 3.07 10.98
C VAL A 102 20.00 3.46 12.23
N ALA A 103 19.54 2.48 13.03
CA ALA A 103 18.77 2.72 14.25
C ALA A 103 19.64 3.29 15.39
N GLY A 104 20.92 2.93 15.48
CA GLY A 104 21.85 3.44 16.49
C GLY A 104 22.55 4.76 16.11
N SER A 105 22.27 5.32 14.93
CA SER A 105 22.86 6.58 14.45
C SER A 105 21.95 7.79 14.71
N GLY A 106 20.87 7.64 15.47
CA GLY A 106 19.83 8.66 15.69
C GLY A 106 19.57 8.93 17.16
#